data_AF-A0A660XQ60-F1
#
_entry.id   AF-A0A660XQ60-F1
#
_cell.length_a   1.000
_cell.length_b   1.000
_cell.length_c   1.000
_cell.angle_alpha   90.00
_cell.angle_beta   90.00
_cell.angle_gamma   90.00
#
_symmetry.space_group_name_H-M   'P 1'
#
loop_
_entity.id
_entity.type
_entity.pdbx_description
1 polymer ?
#
loop_
_entity_poly.entity_id
_entity_poly.type
_entity_poly.pdbx_seq_one_letter_code
_entity_poly.pdbx_strand_id
1 'polypeptide(L)'
;MQDGQNIFDSKTASFGTEWQADETADSLIRAGLIEPLIIVAIDNTAQRTPEYSYTETGQCYREFIINRVKPFVDKNYRTIPDRNHTAVGGSSLGALVAFIFLWEHNQVFSKAICMSPAFKIEDFDAVTPVRTYTGRKKDITLYIDNGGIDLERELQHGVDEMLKALREKEYIDGKDYFWVWDKNAAHNEAAWRKRLPSALIFLFGN
;
A
#
# COMPACT_ATOMS: atom_id res chain seq x y z
N MET A 1 -6.32 -1.12 4.74
CA MET A 1 -5.44 0.05 4.59
C MET A 1 -4.83 0.37 5.94
N GLN A 2 -3.54 0.70 5.94
CA GLN A 2 -2.74 1.09 7.10
C GLN A 2 -3.06 2.53 7.51
N ASP A 3 -2.75 2.90 8.75
CA ASP A 3 -3.08 4.23 9.31
C ASP A 3 -4.58 4.56 9.23
N GLY A 4 -5.40 3.61 9.70
CA GLY A 4 -6.86 3.60 9.57
C GLY A 4 -7.56 4.89 10.01
N GLN A 5 -7.00 5.57 11.01
CA GLN A 5 -7.53 6.80 11.56
C GLN A 5 -7.63 7.94 10.52
N ASN A 6 -6.82 7.86 9.45
CA ASN A 6 -6.75 8.87 8.39
C ASN A 6 -7.59 8.50 7.16
N ILE A 7 -8.28 7.35 7.15
CA ILE A 7 -8.83 6.79 5.91
C ILE A 7 -10.25 7.31 5.59
N PHE A 8 -11.12 7.45 6.59
CA PHE A 8 -12.57 7.69 6.39
C PHE A 8 -13.16 8.93 7.08
N ASP A 9 -12.56 9.45 8.16
CA ASP A 9 -13.12 10.63 8.86
C ASP A 9 -12.02 11.63 9.23
N SER A 10 -12.16 12.85 8.72
CA SER A 10 -11.34 14.01 9.05
C SER A 10 -11.24 14.29 10.56
N LYS A 11 -12.26 13.91 11.35
CA LYS A 11 -12.28 14.07 12.81
C LYS A 11 -11.39 13.07 13.55
N THR A 12 -11.14 11.91 12.97
CA THR A 12 -10.22 10.91 13.51
C THR A 12 -8.82 11.03 12.93
N ALA A 13 -8.67 11.76 11.81
CA ALA A 13 -7.40 11.94 11.14
C ALA A 13 -6.38 12.69 12.01
N SER A 14 -5.14 12.17 12.06
CA SER A 14 -4.05 12.69 12.90
C SER A 14 -3.69 14.15 12.59
N PHE A 15 -3.99 14.63 11.38
CA PHE A 15 -3.70 16.00 10.94
C PHE A 15 -4.96 16.74 10.46
N GLY A 16 -6.16 16.25 10.82
CA GLY A 16 -7.44 16.86 10.43
C GLY A 16 -7.78 16.74 8.94
N THR A 17 -6.99 16.00 8.17
CA THR A 17 -7.20 15.73 6.75
C THR A 17 -7.17 14.23 6.52
N GLU A 18 -8.27 13.68 6.01
CA GLU A 18 -8.43 12.25 5.69
C GLU A 18 -8.04 11.91 4.24
N TRP A 19 -8.17 10.64 3.86
CA TRP A 19 -7.97 10.19 2.48
C TRP A 19 -9.24 10.21 1.63
N GLN A 20 -10.43 10.24 2.24
CA GLN A 20 -11.71 10.09 1.54
C GLN A 20 -11.79 8.79 0.74
N ALA A 21 -11.30 7.71 1.35
CA ALA A 21 -11.19 6.44 0.65
C ALA A 21 -12.55 5.82 0.36
N ASP A 22 -13.51 6.00 1.27
CA ASP A 22 -14.90 5.57 1.12
C ASP A 22 -15.62 6.41 0.05
N GLU A 23 -15.56 7.75 0.07
CA GLU A 23 -16.23 8.54 -0.97
C GLU A 23 -15.62 8.32 -2.35
N THR A 24 -14.29 8.15 -2.40
CA THR A 24 -13.59 7.83 -3.65
C THR A 24 -14.04 6.48 -4.18
N ALA A 25 -14.01 5.43 -3.36
CA ALA A 25 -14.41 4.09 -3.77
C ALA A 25 -15.89 4.06 -4.19
N ASP A 26 -16.78 4.63 -3.39
CA ASP A 26 -18.22 4.71 -3.68
C ASP A 26 -18.51 5.44 -5.00
N SER A 27 -17.81 6.55 -5.27
CA SER A 27 -17.94 7.28 -6.54
C SER A 27 -17.46 6.47 -7.74
N LEU A 28 -16.32 5.77 -7.62
CA LEU A 28 -15.79 4.92 -8.68
C LEU A 28 -16.68 3.69 -8.95
N ILE A 29 -17.21 3.08 -7.88
CA ILE A 29 -18.14 1.94 -7.97
C ILE A 29 -19.42 2.37 -8.68
N ARG A 30 -20.03 3.50 -8.29
CA ARG A 30 -21.23 4.03 -8.96
C ARG A 30 -21.00 4.37 -10.43
N ALA A 31 -19.79 4.80 -10.77
CA ALA A 31 -19.40 5.08 -12.14
C ALA A 31 -19.08 3.81 -12.96
N GLY A 32 -19.05 2.62 -12.34
CA GLY A 32 -18.67 1.36 -12.97
C GLY A 32 -17.19 1.28 -13.34
N LEU A 33 -16.35 2.12 -12.72
CA LEU A 33 -14.91 2.20 -13.00
C LEU A 33 -14.09 1.18 -12.20
N ILE A 34 -14.62 0.68 -11.09
CA ILE A 34 -14.03 -0.40 -10.30
C ILE A 34 -15.10 -1.36 -9.81
N GLU A 35 -14.70 -2.60 -9.54
CA GLU A 35 -15.54 -3.59 -8.85
C GLU A 35 -15.87 -3.14 -7.41
N PRO A 36 -17.07 -3.45 -6.89
CA PRO A 36 -17.41 -3.20 -5.49
C PRO A 36 -16.44 -3.90 -4.54
N LEU A 37 -15.98 -3.18 -3.51
CA LEU A 37 -14.97 -3.66 -2.58
C LEU A 37 -15.30 -3.32 -1.12
N ILE A 38 -14.62 -3.99 -0.20
CA ILE A 38 -14.66 -3.70 1.24
C ILE A 38 -13.30 -3.11 1.63
N ILE A 39 -13.29 -1.90 2.23
CA ILE A 39 -12.09 -1.30 2.80
C ILE A 39 -12.06 -1.57 4.30
N VAL A 40 -11.04 -2.28 4.77
CA VAL A 40 -10.75 -2.45 6.20
C VAL A 40 -9.64 -1.47 6.59
N ALA A 41 -9.97 -0.42 7.33
CA ALA A 41 -9.02 0.56 7.86
C ALA A 41 -8.51 0.09 9.24
N ILE A 42 -7.20 0.05 9.43
CA ILE A 42 -6.57 -0.45 10.66
C ILE A 42 -5.72 0.67 11.26
N ASP A 43 -6.15 1.20 12.39
CA ASP A 43 -5.44 2.25 13.11
C ASP A 43 -4.03 1.78 13.50
N ASN A 44 -3.05 2.68 13.37
CA ASN A 44 -1.74 2.42 13.92
C ASN A 44 -1.75 2.53 15.46
N THR A 45 -0.69 2.02 16.09
CA THR A 45 -0.45 2.19 17.52
C THR A 45 0.72 3.14 17.77
N ALA A 46 1.04 3.40 19.04
CA ALA A 46 2.28 4.10 19.40
C ALA A 46 3.55 3.38 18.91
N GLN A 47 3.45 2.10 18.55
CA GLN A 47 4.53 1.28 18.00
C GLN A 47 4.54 1.26 16.47
N ARG A 48 3.87 2.21 15.80
CA ARG A 48 3.75 2.27 14.32
C ARG A 48 5.07 1.98 13.59
N THR A 49 6.16 2.63 13.98
CA THR A 49 7.45 2.51 13.29
C THR A 49 8.01 1.08 13.36
N PRO A 50 8.20 0.46 14.56
CA PRO A 50 8.62 -0.93 14.62
C PRO A 50 7.57 -1.91 14.05
N GLU A 51 6.26 -1.65 14.19
CA GLU A 51 5.20 -2.48 13.59
C GLU A 51 5.25 -2.50 12.05
N TYR A 52 5.66 -1.41 11.41
CA TYR A 52 5.61 -1.24 9.95
C TYR A 52 6.94 -1.62 9.25
N SER A 53 7.86 -2.27 9.95
CA SER A 53 9.20 -2.59 9.46
C SER A 53 9.58 -4.06 9.66
N TYR A 54 10.84 -4.41 9.39
CA TYR A 54 11.37 -5.78 9.50
C TYR A 54 11.76 -6.19 10.94
N THR A 55 11.36 -5.43 11.94
CA THR A 55 11.62 -5.77 13.35
C THR A 55 10.80 -6.98 13.80
N GLU A 56 11.12 -7.54 14.97
CA GLU A 56 10.31 -8.57 15.63
C GLU A 56 8.88 -8.08 15.88
N THR A 57 8.71 -6.83 16.32
CA THR A 57 7.38 -6.22 16.48
C THR A 57 6.64 -6.14 15.14
N GLY A 58 7.34 -5.83 14.06
CA GLY A 58 6.76 -5.84 12.72
C GLY A 58 6.34 -7.24 12.25
N GLN A 59 7.10 -8.27 12.60
CA GLN A 59 6.68 -9.66 12.37
C GLN A 59 5.39 -9.98 13.14
N CYS A 60 5.32 -9.64 14.43
CA CYS A 60 4.11 -9.81 15.24
C CYS A 60 2.91 -9.08 14.63
N TYR A 61 3.11 -7.86 14.12
CA TYR A 61 2.07 -7.10 13.43
C TYR A 61 1.57 -7.83 12.18
N ARG A 62 2.49 -8.31 11.33
CA ARG A 62 2.12 -9.07 10.11
C ARG A 62 1.37 -10.34 10.44
N GLU A 63 1.80 -11.08 11.45
CA GLU A 63 1.13 -12.29 11.92
C GLU A 63 -0.27 -11.98 12.50
N PHE A 64 -0.42 -10.88 13.24
CA PHE A 64 -1.73 -10.44 13.73
C PHE A 64 -2.70 -10.15 12.57
N ILE A 65 -2.25 -9.40 11.55
CA ILE A 65 -3.10 -9.12 10.38
C ILE A 65 -3.50 -10.40 9.65
N ILE A 66 -2.54 -11.29 9.37
CA ILE A 66 -2.75 -12.50 8.58
C ILE A 66 -3.58 -13.54 9.33
N ASN A 67 -3.32 -13.74 10.63
CA ASN A 67 -3.91 -14.85 11.38
C ASN A 67 -5.11 -14.43 12.24
N ARG A 68 -5.34 -13.13 12.46
CA ARG A 68 -6.46 -12.62 13.26
C ARG A 68 -7.38 -11.73 12.46
N VAL A 69 -6.88 -10.62 11.92
CA VAL A 69 -7.73 -9.59 11.30
C VAL A 69 -8.38 -10.11 10.03
N LYS A 70 -7.61 -10.58 9.05
CA LYS A 70 -8.17 -11.09 7.79
C LYS A 70 -9.16 -12.25 8.01
N PRO A 71 -8.84 -13.30 8.79
CA PRO A 71 -9.80 -14.38 9.07
C PRO A 71 -11.07 -13.90 9.79
N PHE A 72 -10.96 -12.90 10.68
CA PHE A 72 -12.14 -12.29 11.31
C PHE A 72 -13.01 -11.59 10.27
N VAL A 73 -12.43 -10.77 9.39
CA VAL A 73 -13.17 -10.07 8.33
C VAL A 73 -13.84 -11.07 7.40
N ASP A 74 -13.09 -12.06 6.89
CA ASP A 74 -13.60 -13.07 5.95
C ASP A 74 -14.73 -13.92 6.55
N LYS A 75 -14.73 -14.12 7.87
CA LYS A 75 -15.79 -14.87 8.57
C LYS A 75 -17.06 -14.04 8.80
N ASN A 76 -16.93 -12.73 9.01
CA ASN A 76 -18.04 -11.87 9.45
C ASN A 76 -18.62 -11.00 8.33
N TYR A 77 -17.93 -10.88 7.20
CA TYR A 77 -18.37 -10.10 6.04
C TYR A 77 -18.33 -10.95 4.77
N ARG A 78 -19.08 -10.55 3.74
CA ARG A 78 -19.12 -11.26 2.46
C ARG A 78 -17.92 -10.88 1.58
N THR A 79 -16.75 -11.35 1.96
CA THR A 79 -15.53 -11.19 1.15
C THR A 79 -15.41 -12.31 0.11
N ILE A 80 -14.62 -12.06 -0.93
CA ILE A 80 -14.00 -13.12 -1.73
C ILE A 80 -12.62 -13.34 -1.10
N PRO A 81 -12.39 -14.43 -0.36
CA PRO A 81 -11.27 -14.51 0.58
C PRO A 81 -9.92 -14.82 -0.07
N ASP A 82 -9.90 -15.20 -1.36
CA ASP A 82 -8.66 -15.56 -2.03
C ASP A 82 -7.75 -14.35 -2.28
N ARG A 83 -6.47 -14.65 -2.49
CA ARG A 83 -5.43 -13.62 -2.64
C ARG A 83 -5.66 -12.66 -3.79
N ASN A 84 -6.29 -13.09 -4.89
CA ASN A 84 -6.46 -12.27 -6.10
C ASN A 84 -7.44 -11.12 -5.86
N HIS A 85 -8.32 -11.28 -4.86
CA HIS A 85 -9.29 -10.28 -4.41
C HIS A 85 -8.87 -9.59 -3.09
N THR A 86 -7.68 -9.89 -2.57
CA THR A 86 -7.18 -9.32 -1.32
C THR A 86 -6.00 -8.39 -1.60
N ALA A 87 -6.15 -7.11 -1.23
CA ALA A 87 -5.13 -6.07 -1.35
C ALA A 87 -4.76 -5.46 0.00
N VAL A 88 -3.59 -4.84 0.06
CA VAL A 88 -3.11 -4.00 1.17
C VAL A 88 -2.75 -2.61 0.64
N GLY A 89 -2.70 -1.61 1.51
CA GLY A 89 -2.29 -0.29 1.07
C GLY A 89 -2.07 0.69 2.20
N GLY A 90 -1.29 1.72 1.93
CA GLY A 90 -0.99 2.81 2.86
C GLY A 90 -0.08 3.86 2.23
N SER A 91 0.37 4.83 3.02
CA SER A 91 1.39 5.80 2.61
C SER A 91 2.63 5.76 3.51
N SER A 92 3.77 6.25 3.03
CA SER A 92 5.00 6.36 3.85
C SER A 92 5.40 5.02 4.47
N LEU A 93 5.52 4.91 5.80
CA LEU A 93 5.73 3.62 6.47
C LEU A 93 4.55 2.64 6.30
N GLY A 94 3.32 3.15 6.18
CA GLY A 94 2.15 2.33 5.84
C GLY A 94 2.26 1.72 4.43
N ALA A 95 2.89 2.42 3.49
CA ALA A 95 3.21 1.89 2.16
C ALA A 95 4.37 0.89 2.22
N LEU A 96 5.39 1.14 3.06
CA LEU A 96 6.45 0.16 3.33
C LEU A 96 5.86 -1.16 3.80
N VAL A 97 5.06 -1.17 4.87
CA VAL A 97 4.48 -2.43 5.38
C VAL A 97 3.50 -3.07 4.40
N ALA A 98 2.73 -2.27 3.63
CA ALA A 98 1.88 -2.79 2.57
C ALA A 98 2.69 -3.55 1.50
N PHE A 99 3.86 -3.03 1.13
CA PHE A 99 4.76 -3.73 0.22
C PHE A 99 5.36 -4.99 0.84
N ILE A 100 5.76 -4.94 2.12
CA ILE A 100 6.25 -6.13 2.84
C ILE A 100 5.20 -7.24 2.81
N PHE A 101 3.93 -6.92 3.09
CA PHE A 101 2.82 -7.87 2.97
C PHE A 101 2.69 -8.47 1.57
N LEU A 102 2.73 -7.64 0.52
CA LEU A 102 2.65 -8.10 -0.87
C LEU A 102 3.80 -9.05 -1.23
N TRP A 103 5.02 -8.70 -0.85
CA TRP A 103 6.22 -9.42 -1.27
C TRP A 103 6.42 -10.70 -0.47
N GLU A 104 6.33 -10.63 0.85
CA GLU A 104 6.64 -11.76 1.75
C GLU A 104 5.45 -12.68 1.96
N HIS A 105 4.23 -12.14 1.91
CA HIS A 105 2.99 -12.86 2.13
C HIS A 105 2.11 -12.88 0.87
N ASN A 106 2.77 -13.06 -0.29
CA ASN A 106 2.12 -13.06 -1.60
C ASN A 106 0.99 -14.09 -1.74
N GLN A 107 1.02 -15.18 -0.96
CA GLN A 107 -0.05 -16.18 -0.86
C GLN A 107 -1.35 -15.65 -0.22
N VAL A 108 -1.29 -14.52 0.49
CA VAL A 108 -2.43 -13.87 1.16
C VAL A 108 -2.83 -12.60 0.41
N PHE A 109 -1.86 -11.80 -0.01
CA PHE A 109 -2.08 -10.51 -0.67
C PHE A 109 -1.47 -10.51 -2.07
N SER A 110 -2.30 -10.29 -3.09
CA SER A 110 -1.82 -10.20 -4.48
C SER A 110 -1.61 -8.77 -4.97
N LYS A 111 -2.17 -7.78 -4.27
CA LYS A 111 -2.11 -6.37 -4.69
C LYS A 111 -1.67 -5.44 -3.56
N ALA A 112 -0.96 -4.37 -3.91
CA ALA A 112 -0.67 -3.30 -2.97
C ALA A 112 -0.77 -1.90 -3.56
N ILE A 113 -1.21 -0.95 -2.72
CA ILE A 113 -1.14 0.50 -2.96
C ILE A 113 -0.03 1.07 -2.08
N CYS A 114 1.02 1.58 -2.69
CA CYS A 114 2.16 2.17 -2.01
C CYS A 114 2.31 3.65 -2.39
N MET A 115 1.79 4.54 -1.55
CA MET A 115 1.88 6.00 -1.79
C MET A 115 3.03 6.63 -1.02
N SER A 116 3.88 7.40 -1.71
CA SER A 116 5.10 7.99 -1.14
C SER A 116 5.89 7.00 -0.25
N PRO A 117 6.27 5.82 -0.75
CA PRO A 117 6.73 4.72 0.10
C PRO A 117 8.15 4.94 0.64
N ALA A 118 8.33 4.62 1.92
CA ALA A 118 9.63 4.53 2.56
C ALA A 118 10.36 3.21 2.18
N PHE A 119 10.49 2.90 0.89
CA PHE A 119 11.09 1.65 0.42
C PHE A 119 12.55 1.48 0.84
N LYS A 120 13.31 2.57 0.83
CA LYS A 120 14.69 2.58 1.30
C LYS A 120 15.09 3.97 1.74
N ILE A 121 15.15 4.17 3.06
CA ILE A 121 15.52 5.44 3.70
C ILE A 121 15.94 5.13 5.14
N GLU A 122 17.02 5.76 5.61
CA GLU A 122 17.59 5.51 6.94
C GLU A 122 17.78 4.00 7.20
N ASP A 123 17.08 3.46 8.21
CA ASP A 123 17.16 2.06 8.64
C ASP A 123 16.15 1.14 7.93
N PHE A 124 15.32 1.66 7.02
CA PHE A 124 14.36 0.89 6.25
C PHE A 124 14.94 0.45 4.91
N ASP A 125 14.80 -0.84 4.57
CA ASP A 125 15.20 -1.38 3.26
C ASP A 125 14.31 -2.55 2.83
N ALA A 126 13.28 -2.25 2.03
CA ALA A 126 12.46 -3.23 1.32
C ALA A 126 12.98 -3.53 -0.11
N VAL A 127 13.98 -2.79 -0.61
CA VAL A 127 14.55 -3.00 -1.94
C VAL A 127 15.43 -4.24 -1.95
N THR A 128 16.29 -4.41 -0.94
CA THR A 128 17.24 -5.52 -0.87
C THR A 128 16.55 -6.89 -0.97
N PRO A 129 15.45 -7.17 -0.22
CA PRO A 129 14.68 -8.41 -0.38
C PRO A 129 14.16 -8.68 -1.80
N VAL A 130 13.86 -7.63 -2.58
CA VAL A 130 13.44 -7.77 -3.98
C VAL A 130 14.63 -8.09 -4.86
N ARG A 131 15.70 -7.30 -4.74
CA ARG A 131 16.91 -7.42 -5.56
C ARG A 131 17.57 -8.80 -5.40
N THR A 132 17.64 -9.31 -4.18
CA THR A 132 18.29 -10.60 -3.88
C THR A 132 17.38 -11.82 -4.07
N TYR A 133 16.09 -11.63 -4.34
CA TYR A 133 15.17 -12.74 -4.55
C TYR A 133 15.53 -13.57 -5.77
N THR A 134 15.73 -14.88 -5.59
CA THR A 134 16.08 -15.85 -6.63
C THR A 134 14.97 -16.85 -6.92
N GLY A 135 13.81 -16.73 -6.25
CA GLY A 135 12.67 -17.60 -6.48
C GLY A 135 11.92 -17.26 -7.77
N ARG A 136 10.85 -18.02 -8.04
CA ARG A 136 9.96 -17.78 -9.18
C ARG A 136 9.33 -16.39 -9.08
N LYS A 137 9.27 -15.66 -10.20
CA LYS A 137 8.55 -14.37 -10.31
C LYS A 137 7.17 -14.49 -9.64
N LYS A 138 6.92 -13.63 -8.65
CA LYS A 138 5.66 -13.60 -7.89
C LYS A 138 4.59 -12.98 -8.77
N ASP A 139 3.37 -13.45 -8.65
CA ASP A 139 2.23 -12.83 -9.31
C ASP A 139 1.75 -11.67 -8.44
N ILE A 140 1.96 -10.42 -8.87
CA ILE A 140 1.63 -9.22 -8.08
C ILE A 140 1.01 -8.14 -8.96
N THR A 141 0.18 -7.29 -8.35
CA THR A 141 -0.26 -6.00 -8.90
C THR A 141 0.12 -4.88 -7.93
N LEU A 142 1.03 -4.00 -8.31
CA LEU A 142 1.59 -3.00 -7.39
C LEU A 142 1.39 -1.58 -7.90
N TYR A 143 0.62 -0.76 -7.20
CA TYR A 143 0.61 0.69 -7.44
C TYR A 143 1.70 1.36 -6.60
N ILE A 144 2.49 2.22 -7.23
CA ILE A 144 3.52 3.02 -6.59
C ILE A 144 3.31 4.49 -7.00
N ASP A 145 3.31 5.39 -6.03
CA ASP A 145 3.48 6.81 -6.32
C ASP A 145 4.47 7.50 -5.40
N ASN A 146 4.91 8.69 -5.81
CA ASN A 146 5.71 9.58 -4.97
C ASN A 146 5.44 11.04 -5.37
N GLY A 147 5.59 11.95 -4.41
CA GLY A 147 5.59 13.38 -4.64
C GLY A 147 6.95 13.91 -5.11
N GLY A 148 7.14 15.22 -5.02
CA GLY A 148 8.43 15.86 -5.34
C GLY A 148 8.79 17.07 -4.49
N ILE A 149 8.06 17.31 -3.39
CA ILE A 149 8.31 18.41 -2.46
C ILE A 149 8.81 17.86 -1.11
N ASP A 150 9.86 18.49 -0.59
CA ASP A 150 10.49 18.18 0.71
C ASP A 150 10.84 16.70 0.87
N LEU A 151 10.31 16.02 1.88
CA LEU A 151 10.57 14.61 2.20
C LEU A 151 10.36 13.68 1.00
N GLU A 152 9.43 13.99 0.10
CA GLU A 152 9.20 13.20 -1.11
C GLU A 152 10.45 13.08 -1.98
N ARG A 153 11.30 14.12 -2.03
CA ARG A 153 12.57 14.08 -2.79
C ARG A 153 13.57 13.12 -2.17
N GLU A 154 13.57 13.01 -0.85
CA GLU A 154 14.42 12.08 -0.11
C GLU A 154 13.97 10.64 -0.33
N LEU A 155 12.65 10.41 -0.31
CA LEU A 155 12.03 9.10 -0.56
C LEU A 155 12.25 8.61 -2.00
N GLN A 156 12.37 9.53 -2.97
CA GLN A 156 12.51 9.19 -4.39
C GLN A 156 13.70 8.26 -4.67
N HIS A 157 14.80 8.38 -3.92
CA HIS A 157 15.95 7.49 -4.09
C HIS A 157 15.59 6.01 -3.86
N GLY A 158 14.85 5.72 -2.78
CA GLY A 158 14.39 4.37 -2.49
C GLY A 158 13.35 3.87 -3.50
N VAL A 159 12.51 4.78 -4.02
CA VAL A 159 11.57 4.47 -5.10
C VAL A 159 12.29 4.10 -6.39
N ASP A 160 13.29 4.87 -6.80
CA ASP A 160 14.08 4.59 -8.00
C ASP A 160 14.80 3.25 -7.91
N GLU A 161 15.37 2.94 -6.73
CA GLU A 161 15.99 1.65 -6.45
C GLU A 161 14.97 0.49 -6.50
N MET A 162 13.78 0.66 -5.95
CA MET A 162 12.71 -0.34 -6.02
C MET A 162 12.27 -0.60 -7.46
N LEU A 163 11.99 0.47 -8.22
CA LEU A 163 11.60 0.37 -9.62
C LEU A 163 12.68 -0.32 -10.47
N LYS A 164 13.95 -0.04 -10.19
CA LYS A 164 15.07 -0.73 -10.82
C LYS A 164 15.07 -2.22 -10.47
N ALA A 165 14.94 -2.56 -9.19
CA ALA A 165 14.89 -3.95 -8.75
C ALA A 165 13.72 -4.71 -9.38
N LEU A 166 12.53 -4.10 -9.48
CA LEU A 166 11.36 -4.69 -10.14
C LEU A 166 11.62 -4.96 -11.63
N ARG A 167 12.21 -4.02 -12.36
CA ARG A 167 12.57 -4.21 -13.78
C ARG A 167 13.60 -5.33 -13.97
N GLU A 168 14.60 -5.42 -13.09
CA GLU A 168 15.60 -6.51 -13.11
C GLU A 168 14.97 -7.88 -12.79
N LYS A 169 13.82 -7.92 -12.12
CA LYS A 169 12.98 -9.12 -11.91
C LYS A 169 11.89 -9.29 -12.96
N GLU A 170 12.03 -8.62 -14.11
CA GLU A 170 11.14 -8.72 -15.27
C GLU A 170 9.70 -8.28 -14.99
N TYR A 171 9.46 -7.46 -13.95
CA TYR A 171 8.16 -6.82 -13.76
C TYR A 171 7.98 -5.65 -14.72
N ILE A 172 6.79 -5.52 -15.27
CA ILE A 172 6.46 -4.58 -16.35
C ILE A 172 5.55 -3.46 -15.82
N ASP A 173 5.94 -2.22 -16.08
CA ASP A 173 5.12 -1.02 -15.79
C ASP A 173 3.86 -0.99 -16.66
N GLY A 174 2.73 -0.60 -16.08
CA GLY A 174 1.40 -0.67 -16.67
C GLY A 174 0.79 -2.08 -16.71
N LYS A 175 1.48 -3.11 -16.20
CA LYS A 175 0.97 -4.49 -16.13
C LYS A 175 1.10 -5.09 -14.74
N ASP A 176 2.33 -5.30 -14.28
CA ASP A 176 2.61 -5.90 -12.97
C ASP A 176 2.69 -4.81 -11.88
N TYR A 177 3.17 -3.62 -12.24
CA TYR A 177 3.09 -2.44 -11.40
C TYR A 177 2.68 -1.22 -12.22
N PHE A 178 2.27 -0.15 -11.54
CA PHE A 178 2.02 1.16 -12.14
C PHE A 178 2.70 2.24 -11.31
N TRP A 179 3.47 3.10 -11.97
CA TRP A 179 4.27 4.13 -11.31
C TRP A 179 3.79 5.54 -11.66
N VAL A 180 3.59 6.38 -10.64
CA VAL A 180 3.20 7.78 -10.77
C VAL A 180 4.17 8.69 -10.01
N TRP A 181 4.69 9.72 -10.70
CA TRP A 181 5.49 10.77 -10.06
C TRP A 181 4.80 12.14 -10.16
N ASP A 182 4.30 12.65 -9.04
CA ASP A 182 3.73 13.99 -8.95
C ASP A 182 4.73 14.96 -8.32
N LYS A 183 5.55 15.58 -9.16
CA LYS A 183 6.64 16.49 -8.73
C LYS A 183 6.17 17.67 -7.87
N ASN A 184 4.88 18.02 -7.94
CA ASN A 184 4.29 19.16 -7.25
C ASN A 184 3.56 18.74 -5.97
N ALA A 185 3.54 17.46 -5.64
CA ALA A 185 2.92 16.98 -4.42
C ALA A 185 3.90 16.95 -3.24
N ALA A 186 3.35 17.26 -2.07
CA ALA A 186 4.00 17.11 -0.77
C ALA A 186 3.58 15.81 -0.08
N HIS A 187 4.29 15.48 1.01
CA HIS A 187 4.10 14.27 1.81
C HIS A 187 2.93 14.38 2.80
N ASN A 188 1.69 14.36 2.31
CA ASN A 188 0.49 14.49 3.15
C ASN A 188 -0.78 13.84 2.57
N GLU A 189 -1.81 13.76 3.41
CA GLU A 189 -3.09 13.10 3.13
C GLU A 189 -3.85 13.74 1.97
N ALA A 190 -3.79 15.07 1.83
CA ALA A 190 -4.43 15.76 0.71
C ALA A 190 -3.82 15.37 -0.64
N ALA A 191 -2.49 15.15 -0.69
CA ALA A 191 -1.80 14.69 -1.88
C ALA A 191 -2.12 13.22 -2.20
N TRP A 192 -2.10 12.35 -1.20
CA TRP A 192 -2.45 10.93 -1.35
C TRP A 192 -3.90 10.73 -1.79
N ARG A 193 -4.84 11.47 -1.19
CA ARG A 193 -6.25 11.53 -1.61
C ARG A 193 -6.40 11.79 -3.11
N LYS A 194 -5.66 12.77 -3.66
CA LYS A 194 -5.75 13.12 -5.09
C LYS A 194 -5.30 11.99 -6.01
N ARG A 195 -4.41 11.11 -5.55
CA ARG A 195 -3.86 9.99 -6.33
C ARG A 195 -4.58 8.66 -6.09
N LEU A 196 -5.33 8.53 -5.00
CA LEU A 196 -6.10 7.34 -4.66
C LEU A 196 -7.03 6.83 -5.76
N PRO A 197 -7.76 7.68 -6.53
CA PRO A 197 -8.59 7.19 -7.61
C PRO A 197 -7.82 6.36 -8.64
N SER A 198 -6.64 6.84 -9.06
CA SER A 198 -5.78 6.12 -10.02
C SER A 198 -5.29 4.79 -9.47
N ALA A 199 -4.96 4.74 -8.18
CA ALA A 199 -4.55 3.50 -7.51
C ALA A 199 -5.67 2.46 -7.47
N LEU A 200 -6.88 2.88 -7.11
CA LEU A 200 -8.04 1.98 -7.06
C LEU A 200 -8.42 1.48 -8.45
N ILE A 201 -8.43 2.35 -9.46
CA ILE A 201 -8.70 1.98 -10.86
C ILE A 201 -7.65 0.99 -11.36
N PHE A 202 -6.37 1.20 -11.08
CA PHE A 202 -5.33 0.27 -11.54
C PHE A 202 -5.48 -1.13 -10.92
N LEU A 203 -5.88 -1.22 -9.63
CA LEU A 203 -5.98 -2.50 -8.93
C LEU A 203 -7.28 -3.26 -9.17
N PHE A 204 -8.39 -2.53 -9.34
CA PHE A 204 -9.75 -3.06 -9.30
C PHE A 204 -10.62 -2.61 -10.48
N GLY A 205 -10.03 -1.92 -11.46
CA GLY A 205 -10.71 -1.52 -12.68
C GLY A 205 -11.03 -2.70 -13.59
N ASN A 206 -12.09 -2.52 -14.36
CA ASN A 206 -12.61 -3.47 -15.33
C ASN A 206 -11.90 -3.42 -16.69
#